data_AF-A0A8J2MSJ0-F1
#
_entry.id   AF-A0A8J2MSJ0-F1
#
_cell.length_a   1.000
_cell.length_b   1.000
_cell.length_c   1.000
_cell.angle_alpha   90.00
_cell.angle_beta   90.00
_cell.angle_gamma   90.00
#
_symmetry.space_group_name_H-M   'P 1'
#
loop_
_entity.id
_entity.type
_entity.pdbx_description
1 polymer ?
#
loop_
_entity_poly.entity_id
_entity_poly.type
_entity_poly.pdbx_seq_one_letter_code
_entity_poly.pdbx_strand_id
1 'polypeptide(L)'
;MKDSFQFVERIKSVLVDDDYLLISLDVVSLFTNVKQDLIINIIKERWNVIKDFINLDQDLLLDLVKFCFHSGKKDAGWVVQQVP
;
A
#
# COMPACT_ATOMS: atom_id res chain seq x y z
N MET A 1 -11.47 6.61 -10.02
CA MET A 1 -11.03 8.01 -9.80
C MET A 1 -10.41 8.49 -11.08
N LYS A 2 -10.80 9.67 -11.56
CA LYS A 2 -10.34 10.17 -12.85
C LYS A 2 -9.06 11.00 -12.75
N ASP A 3 -8.86 11.72 -11.66
CA ASP A 3 -7.72 12.60 -11.43
C ASP A 3 -7.50 12.87 -9.93
N SER A 4 -6.38 13.52 -9.61
CA SER A 4 -5.98 13.88 -8.25
C SER A 4 -6.90 14.92 -7.61
N PHE A 5 -7.56 15.78 -8.39
CA PHE A 5 -8.47 16.80 -7.86
C PHE A 5 -9.76 16.17 -7.33
N GLN A 6 -10.32 15.18 -8.05
CA GLN A 6 -11.43 14.36 -7.54
C GLN A 6 -11.07 13.55 -6.31
N PHE A 7 -9.82 13.11 -6.18
CA PHE A 7 -9.35 12.43 -4.96
C PHE A 7 -9.40 13.38 -3.77
N VAL A 8 -8.80 14.58 -3.90
CA VAL A 8 -8.78 15.59 -2.83
C VAL A 8 -10.18 15.91 -2.32
N GLU A 9 -11.15 16.17 -3.21
CA GLU A 9 -12.52 16.47 -2.79
C GLU A 9 -13.18 15.31 -2.04
N ARG A 10 -12.84 14.07 -2.40
CA ARG A 10 -13.38 12.89 -1.73
C ARG A 10 -12.77 12.65 -0.36
N ILE A 11 -11.46 12.86 -0.18
CA ILE A 11 -10.82 12.57 1.12
C ILE A 11 -11.19 13.59 2.18
N LYS A 12 -11.53 14.83 1.80
CA LYS A 12 -11.91 15.89 2.74
C LYS A 12 -13.05 15.50 3.68
N SER A 13 -13.94 14.62 3.26
CA SER A 13 -15.08 14.14 4.05
C SER A 13 -14.86 12.74 4.65
N VAL A 14 -13.68 12.14 4.48
CA VAL A 14 -13.37 10.83 5.07
C VAL A 14 -12.88 11.05 6.49
N LEU A 15 -13.68 10.63 7.46
CA LEU A 15 -13.24 10.44 8.83
C LEU A 15 -12.51 9.10 8.90
N VAL A 16 -11.29 9.14 9.42
CA VAL A 16 -10.46 7.96 9.66
C VAL A 16 -10.64 7.64 11.14
N ASP A 17 -11.12 6.45 11.47
CA ASP A 17 -11.25 6.06 12.89
C ASP A 17 -9.86 5.97 13.53
N ASP A 18 -9.80 6.11 14.86
CA ASP A 18 -8.54 6.21 15.60
C ASP A 18 -7.60 4.99 15.41
N ASP A 19 -8.16 3.84 15.02
CA ASP A 19 -7.42 2.60 14.75
C ASP A 19 -6.88 2.50 13.31
N TYR A 20 -7.15 3.48 12.45
CA TYR A 20 -6.71 3.50 11.05
C TYR A 20 -5.58 4.50 10.82
N LEU A 21 -4.54 4.04 10.12
CA LEU A 21 -3.39 4.85 9.76
C LEU A 21 -3.51 5.36 8.32
N LEU A 22 -3.53 6.68 8.14
CA LEU A 22 -3.35 7.29 6.83
C LEU A 22 -1.87 7.39 6.51
N ILE A 23 -1.43 6.71 5.45
CA ILE A 23 -0.05 6.76 4.98
C ILE A 23 0.04 7.48 3.62
N SER A 24 1.03 8.36 3.49
CA SER A 24 1.38 8.98 2.22
C SER A 24 2.61 8.27 1.65
N LEU A 25 2.47 7.70 0.45
CA LEU A 25 3.54 7.01 -0.26
C LEU A 25 3.97 7.87 -1.45
N ASP A 26 5.08 8.61 -1.31
CA ASP A 26 5.70 9.34 -2.42
C ASP A 26 6.63 8.39 -3.20
N VAL A 27 6.08 7.69 -4.19
CA VAL A 27 6.82 6.72 -4.99
C VAL A 27 7.06 7.30 -6.38
N VAL A 28 8.34 7.53 -6.73
CA VAL A 28 8.79 8.14 -8.00
C VAL A 28 8.41 7.30 -9.23
N SER A 29 8.06 6.01 -9.05
CA SER A 29 7.57 5.15 -10.12
C SER A 29 6.91 3.88 -9.55
N LEU A 30 5.60 3.71 -9.80
CA LEU A 30 4.83 2.48 -9.55
C LEU A 30 5.08 1.39 -10.62
N PHE A 31 6.06 1.56 -11.51
CA PHE A 31 6.42 0.56 -12.50
C PHE A 31 7.40 -0.45 -11.91
N THR A 32 6.91 -1.39 -11.12
CA THR A 32 7.73 -2.48 -10.61
C THR A 32 7.49 -3.75 -11.43
N ASN A 33 8.31 -3.93 -12.47
CA ASN A 33 8.56 -5.29 -13.02
C ASN A 33 9.44 -6.13 -12.04
N VAL A 34 9.63 -5.64 -10.82
CA VAL A 34 10.28 -6.32 -9.71
C VAL A 34 9.31 -7.33 -9.12
N LYS A 35 9.73 -8.58 -9.00
CA LYS A 35 8.91 -9.63 -8.41
C LYS A 35 8.58 -9.30 -6.96
N GLN A 36 7.31 -9.42 -6.58
CA GLN A 36 6.83 -9.18 -5.22
C GLN A 36 7.64 -9.97 -4.18
N ASP A 37 7.99 -11.21 -4.48
CA ASP A 37 8.78 -12.09 -3.60
C ASP A 37 10.17 -11.51 -3.29
N LEU A 38 10.79 -10.84 -4.26
CA LEU A 38 12.11 -10.22 -4.08
C LEU A 38 12.03 -9.09 -3.04
N ILE A 39 10.96 -8.30 -3.07
CA ILE A 39 10.77 -7.19 -2.13
C ILE A 39 10.46 -7.71 -0.73
N ILE A 40 9.62 -8.73 -0.62
CA ILE A 40 9.32 -9.40 0.65
C ILE A 40 10.63 -9.93 1.28
N ASN A 41 11.49 -10.57 0.48
CA ASN A 41 12.76 -11.09 0.97
C ASN A 41 13.71 -9.96 1.43
N ILE A 42 13.82 -8.88 0.66
CA ILE A 42 14.66 -7.73 1.04
C ILE A 42 14.19 -7.10 2.36
N ILE A 43 12.87 -6.94 2.54
CA ILE A 43 12.30 -6.39 3.79
C ILE A 43 12.63 -7.30 4.97
N LYS A 44 12.52 -8.62 4.79
CA LYS A 44 12.87 -9.58 5.84
C LYS A 44 14.35 -9.54 6.20
N GLU A 45 15.22 -9.54 5.20
CA GLU A 45 16.68 -9.50 5.40
C GLU A 45 17.14 -8.20 6.06
N ARG A 46 16.53 -7.07 5.70
CA ARG A 46 16.92 -5.73 6.16
C ARG A 46 16.09 -5.19 7.31
N TRP A 47 15.18 -5.99 7.87
CA TRP A 47 14.27 -5.54 8.93
C TRP A 47 15.00 -4.86 10.08
N ASN A 48 16.11 -5.45 10.55
CA ASN A 48 16.90 -4.91 11.64
C ASN A 48 17.50 -3.53 11.38
N VAL A 49 17.67 -3.15 10.11
CA VAL A 49 18.17 -1.82 9.72
C VAL A 49 17.01 -0.85 9.57
N ILE A 50 15.87 -1.30 9.05
CA ILE A 50 14.75 -0.43 8.68
C ILE A 50 13.87 -0.11 9.89
N LYS A 51 13.68 -1.06 10.82
CA LYS A 51 12.75 -0.95 11.96
C LYS A 51 12.90 0.32 12.79
N ASP A 52 14.10 0.88 12.89
CA ASP A 52 14.36 2.08 13.70
C ASP A 52 13.97 3.39 12.95
N PHE A 53 13.74 3.31 11.64
CA PHE A 53 13.34 4.44 10.80
C PHE A 53 11.83 4.48 10.52
N ILE A 54 11.08 3.45 10.91
CA ILE A 54 9.64 3.35 10.65
C ILE A 54 8.88 2.97 11.91
N ASN A 55 7.75 3.61 12.15
CA ASN A 55 6.86 3.29 13.26
C ASN A 55 5.78 2.28 12.83
N LEU A 56 6.20 1.19 12.21
CA LEU A 56 5.34 0.11 11.70
C LEU A 56 5.98 -1.22 12.10
N ASP A 57 5.17 -2.23 12.37
CA ASP A 57 5.64 -3.60 12.51
C ASP A 57 5.94 -4.23 11.15
N GLN A 58 6.71 -5.32 11.17
CA GLN A 58 7.17 -5.98 9.97
C GLN A 58 6.01 -6.55 9.15
N ASP A 59 5.01 -7.10 9.83
CA ASP A 59 3.88 -7.77 9.18
C ASP A 59 2.98 -6.74 8.50
N LEU A 60 2.69 -5.62 9.18
CA LEU A 60 1.95 -4.50 8.58
C LEU A 60 2.69 -3.91 7.38
N LEU A 61 4.02 -3.75 7.44
CA LEU A 61 4.80 -3.28 6.29
C LEU A 61 4.69 -4.27 5.10
N LEU A 62 4.80 -5.57 5.37
CA LEU A 62 4.68 -6.60 4.34
C LEU A 62 3.28 -6.60 3.72
N ASP A 63 2.23 -6.44 4.52
CA ASP A 63 0.86 -6.39 4.03
C ASP A 63 0.59 -5.13 3.22
N LEU A 64 1.16 -4.01 3.61
CA LEU A 64 1.11 -2.77 2.85
C LEU A 64 1.75 -2.92 1.46
N VAL A 65 2.93 -3.53 1.42
CA VAL A 65 3.65 -3.80 0.17
C VAL A 65 2.84 -4.74 -0.71
N LYS A 66 2.29 -5.84 -0.17
CA LYS A 66 1.39 -6.72 -0.92
C LYS A 66 0.18 -5.95 -1.45
N PHE A 67 -0.43 -5.09 -0.64
CA PHE A 67 -1.58 -4.28 -1.04
C PHE A 67 -1.23 -3.34 -2.20
N CYS A 68 -0.07 -2.68 -2.17
CA CYS A 68 0.39 -1.83 -3.27
C CYS A 68 0.58 -2.62 -4.57
N PHE A 69 1.15 -3.83 -4.49
CA PHE A 69 1.34 -4.71 -5.65
C PHE A 69 0.01 -5.21 -6.24
N HIS A 70 -0.99 -5.49 -5.41
CA HIS A 70 -2.32 -5.87 -5.88
C HIS A 70 -3.10 -4.67 -6.44
N SER A 71 -2.94 -3.48 -5.85
CA SER A 71 -3.62 -2.26 -6.26
C SER A 71 -3.10 -1.73 -7.59
N GLY A 72 -1.80 -1.88 -7.88
CA GLY A 72 -1.18 -1.52 -9.16
C GLY A 72 -1.54 -2.44 -10.34
N LYS A 73 -2.15 -3.62 -10.09
CA LYS A 73 -2.66 -4.52 -11.12
C LYS A 73 -4.09 -4.20 -11.58
N LYS A 74 -4.69 -3.08 -11.15
CA LYS A 74 -6.03 -2.67 -11.61
C LYS A 74 -5.99 -1.95 -12.96
N ASP A 75 -5.55 -2.70 -13.98
CA ASP A 75 -5.97 -2.57 -15.37
C ASP A 75 -6.28 -3.97 -15.91
N ALA A 76 -7.23 -4.66 -15.26
CA ALA A 76 -8.10 -5.70 -15.84
C ALA A 76 -9.01 -6.31 -14.76
N GLY A 77 -10.28 -5.90 -14.73
CA GLY A 77 -11.35 -6.68 -14.11
C GLY A 77 -11.68 -6.34 -12.66
N TRP A 78 -12.95 -5.99 -12.45
CA TRP A 78 -13.59 -5.89 -11.14
C TRP A 78 -13.67 -7.29 -10.49
N VAL A 79 -13.16 -7.44 -9.27
CA VAL A 79 -13.52 -8.58 -8.42
C VAL A 79 -14.43 -8.07 -7.31
N VAL A 80 -15.72 -8.36 -7.46
CA VAL A 80 -16.69 -8.33 -6.37
C VAL A 80 -16.59 -9.70 -5.70
N GLN A 81 -16.15 -9.74 -4.45
CA GLN A 81 -16.27 -10.95 -3.64
C GLN A 81 -17.46 -10.75 -2.70
N GLN A 82 -18.56 -11.46 -3.00
CA GLN A 82 -19.60 -11.69 -2.01
C GLN A 82 -19.08 -12.72 -1.00
N VAL A 83 -19.22 -12.41 0.28
CA VAL A 83 -18.95 -13.34 1.39
C VAL A 83 -20.32 -13.78 1.93
N PRO A 84 -20.48 -15.07 2.35
CA PRO A 84 -21.77 -15.64 2.74
C PRO A 84 -22.52 -14.91 3.83
#